data_AF-A0A1D1UV52-F1
#
_entry.id   AF-A0A1D1UV52-F1
#
_cell.length_a   1.000
_cell.length_b   1.000
_cell.length_c   1.000
_cell.angle_alpha   90.00
_cell.angle_beta   90.00
_cell.angle_gamma   90.00
#
_symmetry.space_group_name_H-M   'P 1'
#
loop_
_entity.id
_entity.type
_entity.pdbx_description
1 polymer ?
#
loop_
_entity_poly.entity_id
_entity_poly.type
_entity_poly.pdbx_seq_one_letter_code
_entity_poly.pdbx_strand_id
1 'polypeptide(L)'
;MKDSVWRQTSLPVVKGGLGLRRAEEIALPAYLASIFSAKRLVSSMVADFDVDELCAAEQSAWVEQSGVELPMPELRVHQRLWDQPIVQKHFLAVVASYSESEEETARILAASTKESGALGAPIGEPHTCRCSATVDIHGRHGLSCKYSAGRHSRHSSLNESLRRALVSCQVQAVLEPKGVLRDDSQKRTDGITLVPWKEGKALVWDVTCVDSVCQTYRKGSAQNAGHAANKAEENKRPKYQRLEGSYFFCPVGFETFGPAATSLLRDRKKNG
;
A
#
# COMPACT_ATOMS: atom_id res chain seq x y z
N MET A 1 20.37 -12.23 -12.54
CA MET A 1 19.46 -11.46 -11.66
C MET A 1 20.31 -10.69 -10.65
N LYS A 2 20.12 -9.38 -10.47
CA LYS A 2 20.89 -8.59 -9.48
C LYS A 2 20.46 -8.97 -8.05
N ASP A 3 21.37 -8.96 -7.08
CA ASP A 3 21.10 -9.33 -5.68
C ASP A 3 19.97 -8.47 -5.06
N SER A 4 19.85 -7.21 -5.46
CA SER A 4 18.76 -6.31 -5.03
C SER A 4 17.38 -6.78 -5.46
N VAL A 5 17.24 -7.33 -6.66
CA VAL A 5 15.96 -7.86 -7.18
C VAL A 5 15.54 -9.09 -6.36
N TRP A 6 16.50 -9.98 -6.06
CA TRP A 6 16.22 -11.16 -5.24
C TRP A 6 15.83 -10.80 -3.81
N ARG A 7 16.53 -9.83 -3.21
CA ARG A 7 16.16 -9.31 -1.89
C ARG A 7 14.76 -8.70 -1.89
N GLN A 8 14.39 -7.98 -2.94
CA GLN A 8 13.05 -7.42 -3.07
C GLN A 8 11.97 -8.51 -3.24
N THR A 9 12.21 -9.52 -4.08
CA THR A 9 11.25 -10.62 -4.26
C THR A 9 11.07 -11.46 -3.00
N SER A 10 12.08 -11.52 -2.14
CA SER A 10 12.02 -12.22 -0.85
C SER A 10 11.13 -11.53 0.18
N LEU A 11 10.88 -10.23 0.02
CA LEU A 11 10.00 -9.48 0.92
C LEU A 11 8.55 -9.99 0.81
N PRO A 12 7.77 -9.94 1.90
CA PRO A 12 6.34 -10.21 1.85
C PRO A 12 5.61 -9.27 0.88
N VAL A 13 4.43 -9.70 0.41
CA VAL A 13 3.56 -8.89 -0.47
C VAL A 13 3.25 -7.53 0.15
N VAL A 14 3.01 -7.48 1.47
CA VAL A 14 2.75 -6.22 2.21
C VAL A 14 3.93 -5.24 2.23
N LYS A 15 5.11 -5.66 1.74
CA LYS A 15 6.33 -4.87 1.58
C LYS A 15 6.77 -4.79 0.10
N GLY A 16 5.85 -5.01 -0.83
CA GLY A 16 6.08 -4.90 -2.27
C GLY A 16 6.91 -6.04 -2.90
N GLY A 17 7.08 -7.17 -2.20
CA GLY A 17 7.77 -8.37 -2.71
C GLY A 17 6.82 -9.51 -3.11
N LEU A 18 7.36 -10.69 -3.37
CA LEU A 18 6.61 -11.89 -3.78
C LEU A 18 6.38 -12.88 -2.64
N GLY A 19 7.02 -12.68 -1.48
CA GLY A 19 6.97 -13.60 -0.35
C GLY A 19 7.83 -14.85 -0.52
N LEU A 20 8.73 -14.88 -1.51
CA LEU A 20 9.62 -16.02 -1.78
C LEU A 20 10.85 -15.96 -0.86
N ARG A 21 10.68 -16.37 0.39
CA ARG A 21 11.74 -16.31 1.41
C ARG A 21 12.77 -17.42 1.24
N ARG A 22 14.02 -17.14 1.62
CA ARG A 22 15.06 -18.16 1.78
C ARG A 22 14.77 -19.00 3.00
N ALA A 23 15.03 -20.31 2.91
CA ALA A 23 14.88 -21.23 4.04
C ALA A 23 15.75 -20.81 5.24
N GLU A 24 16.97 -20.34 4.97
CA GLU A 24 17.92 -19.82 5.98
C GLU A 24 17.36 -18.65 6.79
N GLU A 25 16.56 -17.79 6.17
CA GLU A 25 16.01 -16.60 6.82
C GLU A 25 14.79 -16.93 7.70
N ILE A 26 14.08 -18.03 7.45
CA ILE A 26 12.85 -18.42 8.18
C ILE A 26 13.08 -19.56 9.18
N ALA A 27 14.12 -20.36 8.99
CA ALA A 27 14.41 -21.51 9.84
C ALA A 27 14.57 -21.12 11.31
N LEU A 28 15.37 -20.10 11.61
CA LEU A 28 15.63 -19.65 12.98
C LEU A 28 14.36 -19.07 13.67
N PRO A 29 13.62 -18.12 13.06
CA PRO A 29 12.33 -17.67 13.59
C PRO A 29 11.31 -18.79 13.81
N ALA A 30 11.21 -19.74 12.88
CA ALA A 30 10.27 -20.86 12.99
C ALA A 30 10.68 -21.83 14.10
N TYR A 31 11.98 -22.13 14.23
CA TYR A 31 12.53 -22.95 15.30
C TYR A 31 12.24 -22.35 16.68
N LEU A 32 12.58 -21.07 16.89
CA LEU A 32 12.36 -20.39 18.17
C LEU A 32 10.88 -20.37 18.54
N ALA A 33 9.98 -20.02 17.61
CA ALA A 33 8.54 -20.04 17.86
C ALA A 33 8.02 -21.44 18.21
N SER A 34 8.51 -22.47 17.52
CA SER A 34 8.13 -23.87 17.76
C SER A 34 8.57 -24.33 19.16
N ILE A 35 9.82 -24.05 19.55
CA ILE A 35 10.34 -24.41 20.87
C ILE A 35 9.55 -23.73 22.00
N PHE A 36 9.31 -22.43 21.89
CA PHE A 36 8.55 -21.71 22.91
C PHE A 36 7.08 -22.15 22.96
N SER A 37 6.50 -22.58 21.83
CA SER A 37 5.16 -23.19 21.80
C SER A 37 5.13 -24.54 22.52
N ALA A 38 6.20 -25.33 22.37
CA ALA A 38 6.35 -26.63 23.05
C ALA A 38 6.70 -26.51 24.54
N LYS A 39 7.22 -25.36 25.00
CA LYS A 39 7.66 -25.12 26.39
C LYS A 39 6.69 -25.66 27.43
N ARG A 40 5.41 -25.29 27.32
CA ARG A 40 4.38 -25.71 28.29
C ARG A 40 4.23 -27.23 28.37
N LEU A 41 4.28 -27.93 27.23
CA LEU A 41 4.15 -29.37 27.17
C LEU A 41 5.40 -30.06 27.74
N VAL A 42 6.59 -29.61 27.34
CA VAL A 42 7.84 -30.25 27.77
C VAL A 42 8.07 -30.06 29.27
N SER A 43 7.80 -28.87 29.81
CA SER A 43 7.87 -28.61 31.26
C SER A 43 6.87 -29.45 32.08
N SER A 44 5.82 -30.01 31.46
CA SER A 44 4.91 -30.94 32.14
C SER A 44 5.43 -32.39 32.19
N MET A 45 6.36 -32.73 31.30
CA MET A 45 6.94 -34.08 31.18
C MET A 45 8.28 -34.20 31.88
N VAL A 46 9.09 -33.13 31.88
CA VAL A 46 10.44 -33.09 32.43
C VAL A 46 10.52 -31.96 33.45
N ALA A 47 10.78 -32.33 34.71
CA ALA A 47 11.00 -31.35 35.77
C ALA A 47 12.29 -30.55 35.51
N ASP A 48 12.30 -29.28 35.92
CA ASP A 48 13.46 -28.38 35.82
C ASP A 48 14.00 -28.17 34.38
N PHE A 49 13.17 -28.38 33.36
CA PHE A 49 13.56 -28.13 31.98
C PHE A 49 13.54 -26.62 31.65
N ASP A 50 14.73 -26.05 31.51
CA ASP A 50 14.92 -24.67 31.06
C ASP A 50 15.01 -24.57 29.53
N VAL A 51 13.88 -24.18 28.93
CA VAL A 51 13.79 -23.92 27.49
C VAL A 51 14.67 -22.76 27.05
N ASP A 52 14.81 -21.74 27.91
CA ASP A 52 15.57 -20.55 27.59
C ASP A 52 17.07 -20.86 27.54
N GLU A 53 17.56 -21.74 28.41
CA GLU A 53 18.93 -22.28 28.36
C GLU A 53 19.17 -23.12 27.10
N LEU A 54 18.23 -24.03 26.76
CA LEU A 54 18.37 -24.91 25.59
C LEU A 54 18.55 -24.14 24.29
N CYS A 55 17.84 -23.01 24.11
CA CYS A 55 17.89 -22.21 22.90
C CYS A 55 18.68 -20.90 23.06
N ALA A 56 19.57 -20.80 24.05
CA ALA A 56 20.32 -19.58 24.32
C ALA A 56 21.22 -19.15 23.14
N ALA A 57 21.81 -20.11 22.43
CA ALA A 57 22.62 -19.85 21.24
C ALA A 57 21.77 -19.30 20.10
N GLU A 58 20.61 -19.87 19.85
CA GLU A 58 19.67 -19.45 18.81
C GLU A 58 19.03 -18.09 19.13
N GLN A 59 18.71 -17.84 20.40
CA GLN A 59 18.27 -16.52 20.86
C GLN A 59 19.35 -15.46 20.59
N SER A 60 20.61 -15.75 20.90
CA SER A 60 21.73 -14.85 20.64
C SER A 60 21.94 -14.60 19.15
N ALA A 61 21.91 -15.66 18.33
CA ALA A 61 22.01 -15.55 16.88
C ALA A 61 20.86 -14.74 16.29
N TRP A 62 19.64 -14.87 16.82
CA TRP A 62 18.50 -14.09 16.38
C TRP A 62 18.63 -12.60 16.74
N VAL A 63 19.13 -12.28 17.94
CA VAL A 63 19.41 -10.88 18.34
C VAL A 63 20.45 -10.25 17.43
N GLU A 64 21.53 -10.98 17.10
CA GLU A 64 22.55 -10.52 16.16
C GLU A 64 21.97 -10.29 14.75
N GLN A 65 21.18 -11.25 14.26
CA GLN A 65 20.58 -11.17 12.93
C GLN A 65 19.55 -10.03 12.82
N SER A 66 18.67 -9.90 13.81
CA SER A 66 17.57 -8.94 13.81
C SER A 66 18.00 -7.53 14.23
N GLY A 67 19.00 -7.42 15.11
CA GLY A 67 19.44 -6.17 15.73
C GLY A 67 18.44 -5.60 16.74
N VAL A 68 17.53 -6.42 17.28
CA VAL A 68 16.54 -6.00 18.29
C VAL A 68 16.58 -6.91 19.51
N GLU A 69 16.05 -6.41 20.62
CA GLU A 69 15.89 -7.20 21.85
C GLU A 69 14.88 -8.34 21.68
N LEU A 70 15.02 -9.35 22.53
CA LEU A 70 14.15 -10.52 22.52
C LEU A 70 12.69 -10.14 22.78
N PRO A 71 11.72 -10.78 22.10
CA PRO A 71 10.31 -10.59 22.40
C PRO A 71 9.99 -10.94 23.87
N MET A 72 8.95 -10.31 24.41
CA MET A 72 8.43 -10.64 25.74
C MET A 72 8.17 -12.15 25.86
N PRO A 73 8.56 -12.81 26.97
CA PRO A 73 8.50 -14.27 27.10
C PRO A 73 7.16 -14.90 26.71
N GLU A 74 6.05 -14.26 27.07
CA GLU A 74 4.68 -14.71 26.80
C GLU A 74 4.33 -14.73 25.30
N LEU A 75 5.00 -13.89 24.51
CA LEU A 75 4.71 -13.70 23.09
C LEU A 75 5.65 -14.50 22.18
N ARG A 76 6.67 -15.15 22.75
CA ARG A 76 7.68 -15.91 22.00
C ARG A 76 7.12 -17.11 21.23
N VAL A 77 5.89 -17.52 21.51
CA VAL A 77 5.17 -18.55 20.75
C VAL A 77 4.79 -18.08 19.33
N HIS A 78 4.77 -16.78 19.06
CA HIS A 78 4.32 -16.23 17.78
C HIS A 78 5.48 -15.99 16.81
N GLN A 79 5.60 -16.86 15.80
CA GLN A 79 6.62 -16.74 14.74
C GLN A 79 6.70 -15.34 14.11
N ARG A 80 5.55 -14.69 13.91
CA ARG A 80 5.48 -13.33 13.36
C ARG A 80 6.38 -12.33 14.10
N LEU A 81 6.51 -12.45 15.42
CA LEU A 81 7.32 -11.52 16.23
C LEU A 81 8.82 -11.76 16.05
N TRP A 82 9.22 -12.99 15.76
CA TRP A 82 10.59 -13.34 15.39
C TRP A 82 10.92 -12.93 13.95
N ASP A 83 9.95 -13.04 13.05
CA ASP A 83 10.15 -12.77 11.62
C ASP A 83 10.12 -11.27 11.27
N GLN A 84 9.22 -10.51 11.89
CA GLN A 84 8.95 -9.11 11.50
C GLN A 84 10.19 -8.20 11.57
N PRO A 85 11.05 -8.27 12.61
CA PRO A 85 12.27 -7.44 12.67
C PRO A 85 13.26 -7.74 11.54
N ILE A 86 13.46 -9.02 11.20
CA ILE A 86 14.35 -9.45 10.12
C ILE A 86 13.81 -8.93 8.77
N VAL A 87 12.52 -9.13 8.50
CA VAL A 87 11.85 -8.61 7.30
C VAL A 87 11.98 -7.09 7.21
N GLN A 88 11.82 -6.37 8.32
CA GLN A 88 11.93 -4.92 8.35
C GLN A 88 13.36 -4.45 8.03
N LYS A 89 14.38 -5.14 8.55
CA LYS A 89 15.79 -4.87 8.24
C LYS A 89 16.10 -5.07 6.75
N HIS A 90 15.64 -6.18 6.17
CA HIS A 90 15.78 -6.42 4.72
C HIS A 90 15.06 -5.37 3.88
N PHE A 91 13.84 -4.98 4.28
CA PHE A 91 13.10 -3.93 3.60
C PHE A 91 13.89 -2.62 3.56
N LEU A 92 14.43 -2.18 4.70
CA LEU A 92 15.26 -0.97 4.78
C LEU A 92 16.54 -1.08 3.93
N ALA A 93 17.18 -2.25 3.90
CA ALA A 93 18.35 -2.48 3.06
C ALA A 93 18.02 -2.42 1.56
N VAL A 94 16.86 -2.93 1.14
CA VAL A 94 16.40 -2.82 -0.25
C VAL A 94 16.10 -1.36 -0.60
N VAL A 95 15.38 -0.63 0.25
CA VAL A 95 15.12 0.81 0.05
C VAL A 95 16.44 1.59 -0.07
N ALA A 96 17.41 1.31 0.81
CA ALA A 96 18.73 1.93 0.76
C ALA A 96 19.49 1.59 -0.53
N SER A 97 19.35 0.38 -1.08
CA SER A 97 20.00 0.00 -2.35
C SER A 97 19.49 0.79 -3.56
N TYR A 98 18.33 1.45 -3.42
CA TYR A 98 17.71 2.27 -4.46
C TYR A 98 17.82 3.78 -4.18
N SER A 99 18.59 4.21 -3.18
CA SER A 99 18.65 5.62 -2.74
C SER A 99 19.08 6.60 -3.83
N GLU A 100 19.83 6.14 -4.84
CA GLU A 100 20.26 6.96 -5.99
C GLU A 100 19.15 7.15 -7.03
N SER A 101 18.09 6.33 -7.01
CA SER A 101 16.96 6.40 -7.92
C SER A 101 15.68 6.80 -7.18
N GLU A 102 15.28 8.06 -7.34
CA GLU A 102 14.00 8.58 -6.85
C GLU A 102 12.82 7.70 -7.33
N GLU A 103 12.91 7.20 -8.55
CA GLU A 103 11.88 6.38 -9.18
C GLU A 103 11.72 5.02 -8.48
N GLU A 104 12.82 4.32 -8.25
CA GLU A 104 12.81 3.01 -7.59
C GLU A 104 12.38 3.11 -6.13
N THR A 105 12.85 4.17 -5.46
CA THR A 105 12.47 4.48 -4.08
C THR A 105 10.97 4.76 -3.97
N ALA A 106 10.43 5.63 -4.84
CA ALA A 106 9.00 5.93 -4.87
C ALA A 106 8.15 4.67 -5.12
N ARG A 107 8.61 3.80 -6.02
CA ARG A 107 7.93 2.56 -6.39
C ARG A 107 7.85 1.58 -5.22
N ILE A 108 8.98 1.28 -4.57
CA ILE A 108 8.99 0.33 -3.45
C ILE A 108 8.22 0.86 -2.24
N LEU A 109 8.32 2.16 -1.95
CA LEU A 109 7.57 2.79 -0.86
C LEU A 109 6.06 2.74 -1.12
N ALA A 110 5.62 3.05 -2.34
CA ALA A 110 4.21 2.98 -2.72
C ALA A 110 3.66 1.54 -2.64
N ALA A 111 4.41 0.57 -3.20
CA ALA A 111 4.07 -0.85 -3.16
C ALA A 111 4.05 -1.46 -1.74
N SER A 112 4.71 -0.81 -0.78
CA SER A 112 4.79 -1.27 0.62
C SER A 112 3.77 -0.61 1.55
N THR A 113 2.84 0.16 0.99
CA THR A 113 1.73 0.71 1.78
C THR A 113 0.74 -0.37 2.17
N LYS A 114 0.12 -0.22 3.34
CA LYS A 114 -0.73 -1.25 3.98
C LYS A 114 -1.84 -1.83 3.09
N GLU A 115 -2.30 -1.05 2.12
CA GLU A 115 -3.41 -1.39 1.21
C GLU A 115 -2.94 -1.61 -0.24
N SER A 116 -1.62 -1.64 -0.49
CA SER A 116 -1.08 -1.93 -1.80
C SER A 116 -1.00 -3.43 -2.06
N GLY A 117 -1.48 -3.85 -3.23
CA GLY A 117 -1.25 -5.19 -3.80
C GLY A 117 -0.31 -5.16 -5.01
N ALA A 118 0.39 -4.03 -5.24
CA ALA A 118 1.24 -3.88 -6.42
C ALA A 118 2.58 -4.58 -6.22
N LEU A 119 2.94 -5.47 -7.15
CA LEU A 119 4.27 -6.06 -7.19
C LEU A 119 5.26 -4.99 -7.65
N GLY A 120 6.09 -4.50 -6.72
CA GLY A 120 7.19 -3.61 -7.03
C GLY A 120 8.35 -4.33 -7.75
N ALA A 121 8.12 -5.42 -8.48
CA ALA A 121 9.17 -6.22 -9.12
C ALA A 121 9.26 -5.91 -10.64
N PRO A 122 10.36 -6.29 -11.33
CA PRO A 122 10.35 -6.42 -12.79
C PRO A 122 9.31 -7.47 -13.22
N ILE A 123 8.45 -7.13 -14.19
CA ILE A 123 7.30 -7.94 -14.60
C ILE A 123 7.53 -8.56 -15.99
N GLY A 124 8.53 -8.11 -16.75
CA GLY A 124 8.87 -8.70 -18.05
C GLY A 124 10.07 -8.05 -18.73
N GLU A 125 10.24 -8.37 -20.01
CA GLU A 125 11.28 -7.80 -20.87
C GLU A 125 10.85 -6.48 -21.52
N PRO A 126 11.79 -5.57 -21.84
CA PRO A 126 11.47 -4.34 -22.55
C PRO A 126 10.84 -4.63 -23.91
N HIS A 127 9.78 -3.91 -24.26
CA HIS A 127 9.08 -4.09 -25.52
C HIS A 127 8.48 -2.78 -26.02
N THR A 128 8.14 -2.71 -27.30
CA THR A 128 7.53 -1.52 -27.88
C THR A 128 6.01 -1.55 -27.72
N CYS A 129 5.43 -0.53 -27.09
CA CYS A 129 3.99 -0.40 -26.98
C CYS A 129 3.37 -0.03 -28.34
N ARG A 130 2.07 -0.30 -28.53
CA ARG A 130 1.27 0.17 -29.68
C ARG A 130 1.33 1.68 -29.91
N CYS A 131 1.65 2.48 -28.89
CA CYS A 131 1.84 3.92 -29.04
C CYS A 131 3.24 4.33 -29.51
N SER A 132 4.09 3.34 -29.82
CA SER A 132 5.50 3.46 -30.23
C SER A 132 6.48 3.85 -29.13
N ALA A 133 6.04 4.00 -27.87
CA ALA A 133 6.95 4.17 -26.75
C ALA A 133 7.53 2.84 -26.25
N THR A 134 8.78 2.90 -25.78
CA THR A 134 9.46 1.78 -25.13
C THR A 134 8.86 1.53 -23.75
N VAL A 135 8.42 0.31 -23.52
CA VAL A 135 8.01 -0.22 -22.22
C VAL A 135 9.24 -0.81 -21.56
N ASP A 136 9.49 -0.44 -20.33
CA ASP A 136 10.59 -0.95 -19.53
C ASP A 136 10.26 -2.30 -18.89
N ILE A 137 11.22 -2.89 -18.18
CA ILE A 137 11.06 -4.18 -17.49
C ILE A 137 9.93 -4.18 -16.45
N HIS A 138 9.47 -3.00 -16.04
CA HIS A 138 8.41 -2.82 -15.05
C HIS A 138 7.02 -2.65 -15.68
N GLY A 139 6.89 -2.60 -17.01
CA GLY A 139 5.59 -2.51 -17.67
C GLY A 139 4.87 -1.18 -17.45
N ARG A 140 5.54 -0.14 -16.94
CA ARG A 140 4.90 1.08 -16.39
C ARG A 140 4.23 1.93 -17.44
N HIS A 141 4.72 1.86 -18.67
CA HIS A 141 4.11 2.56 -19.79
C HIS A 141 2.60 2.27 -19.90
N GLY A 142 2.17 1.03 -19.61
CA GLY A 142 0.76 0.66 -19.58
C GLY A 142 -0.07 1.39 -18.51
N LEU A 143 0.55 2.03 -17.51
CA LEU A 143 -0.18 2.76 -16.46
C LEU A 143 -0.63 4.14 -16.95
N SER A 144 0.13 4.75 -17.86
CA SER A 144 -0.07 6.13 -18.33
C SER A 144 -0.44 6.21 -19.82
N CYS A 145 -0.24 5.13 -20.58
CA CYS A 145 -0.55 5.08 -22.00
C CYS A 145 -2.05 5.21 -22.29
N LYS A 146 -2.40 6.09 -23.23
CA LYS A 146 -3.79 6.27 -23.70
C LYS A 146 -4.40 5.03 -24.36
N TYR A 147 -3.57 4.11 -24.84
CA TYR A 147 -4.01 2.85 -25.46
C TYR A 147 -4.05 1.69 -24.47
N SER A 148 -3.75 1.92 -23.19
CA SER A 148 -3.87 0.90 -22.17
C SER A 148 -5.33 0.71 -21.75
N ALA A 149 -5.88 -0.48 -22.01
CA ALA A 149 -7.25 -0.84 -21.61
C ALA A 149 -7.48 -0.78 -20.08
N GLY A 150 -6.40 -0.86 -19.29
CA GLY A 150 -6.49 -0.93 -17.82
C GLY A 150 -6.77 0.40 -17.12
N ARG A 151 -6.56 1.57 -17.77
CA ARG A 151 -6.72 2.88 -17.09
C ARG A 151 -8.19 3.20 -16.75
N HIS A 152 -9.08 3.08 -17.74
CA HIS A 152 -10.51 3.34 -17.54
C HIS A 152 -11.17 2.31 -16.62
N SER A 153 -10.75 1.04 -16.74
CA SER A 153 -11.22 -0.04 -15.87
C SER A 153 -10.88 0.20 -14.39
N ARG A 154 -9.64 0.63 -14.07
CA ARG A 154 -9.24 0.96 -12.68
C ARG A 154 -10.04 2.11 -12.09
N HIS A 155 -10.18 3.22 -12.83
CA HIS A 155 -10.98 4.36 -12.39
C HIS A 155 -12.42 3.97 -12.08
N SER A 156 -13.06 3.25 -13.01
CA SER A 156 -14.45 2.78 -12.85
C SER A 156 -14.60 1.81 -11.69
N SER A 157 -13.64 0.90 -11.51
CA SER A 157 -13.62 -0.07 -10.41
C SER A 157 -13.47 0.61 -9.05
N LEU A 158 -12.62 1.62 -8.94
CA LEU A 158 -12.44 2.42 -7.73
C LEU A 158 -13.72 3.21 -7.41
N ASN A 159 -14.34 3.84 -8.41
CA ASN A 159 -15.57 4.59 -8.24
C ASN A 159 -16.73 3.70 -7.76
N GLU A 160 -16.90 2.53 -8.37
CA GLU A 160 -17.90 1.55 -7.95
C GLU A 160 -17.60 0.96 -6.57
N SER A 161 -16.31 0.74 -6.23
CA SER A 161 -15.92 0.27 -4.88
C SER A 161 -16.28 1.30 -3.81
N LEU A 162 -16.05 2.59 -4.06
CA LEU A 162 -16.44 3.66 -3.16
C LEU A 162 -17.97 3.71 -3.00
N ARG A 163 -18.73 3.63 -4.10
CA ARG A 163 -20.19 3.55 -4.03
C ARG A 163 -20.67 2.35 -3.20
N ARG A 164 -20.11 1.16 -3.42
CA ARG A 164 -20.46 -0.04 -2.63
C ARG A 164 -20.16 0.14 -1.15
N ALA A 165 -19.03 0.78 -0.81
CA ALA A 165 -18.67 1.08 0.58
C ALA A 165 -19.63 2.10 1.23
N LEU A 166 -20.14 3.07 0.47
CA LEU A 166 -21.17 4.00 0.95
C LEU A 166 -22.49 3.28 1.17
N VAL A 167 -22.93 2.47 0.19
CA VAL A 167 -24.18 1.70 0.27
C VAL A 167 -24.17 0.69 1.41
N SER A 168 -23.04 0.03 1.68
CA SER A 168 -22.90 -0.88 2.82
C SER A 168 -23.01 -0.16 4.17
N CYS A 169 -22.72 1.14 4.20
CA CYS A 169 -22.94 2.02 5.34
C CYS A 169 -24.33 2.68 5.33
N GLN A 170 -25.27 2.16 4.53
CA GLN A 170 -26.63 2.67 4.36
C GLN A 170 -26.71 4.11 3.78
N VAL A 171 -25.61 4.60 3.20
CA VAL A 171 -25.57 5.88 2.49
C VAL A 171 -25.82 5.62 1.01
N GLN A 172 -27.03 5.95 0.55
CA GLN A 172 -27.36 5.80 -0.87
C GLN A 172 -26.52 6.74 -1.74
N ALA A 173 -25.98 6.21 -2.83
CA ALA A 173 -25.03 6.90 -3.71
C ALA A 173 -25.29 6.56 -5.18
N VAL A 174 -25.15 7.57 -6.05
CA VAL A 174 -25.32 7.47 -7.50
C VAL A 174 -24.02 7.87 -8.19
N LEU A 175 -23.64 7.11 -9.24
CA LEU A 175 -22.50 7.43 -10.08
C LEU A 175 -22.90 8.31 -11.27
N GLU A 176 -21.95 9.10 -11.76
CA GLU A 176 -22.11 9.99 -12.93
C GLU A 176 -23.40 10.85 -12.91
N PRO A 177 -23.66 11.59 -11.81
CA PRO A 177 -24.88 12.37 -11.68
C PRO A 177 -24.92 13.51 -12.70
N LYS A 178 -26.12 13.73 -13.28
CA LYS A 178 -26.37 14.82 -14.22
C LYS A 178 -26.76 16.09 -13.47
N GLY A 179 -26.22 17.24 -13.89
CA GLY A 179 -26.66 18.56 -13.41
C GLY A 179 -26.12 19.00 -12.04
N VAL A 180 -25.11 18.32 -11.50
CA VAL A 180 -24.43 18.72 -10.24
C VAL A 180 -23.69 20.05 -10.41
N LEU A 181 -22.97 20.19 -11.52
CA LEU A 181 -22.42 21.46 -11.98
C LEU A 181 -23.36 22.06 -13.02
N ARG A 182 -23.86 23.26 -12.76
CA ARG A 182 -24.69 24.05 -13.70
C ARG A 182 -23.83 25.10 -14.37
N ASP A 183 -22.80 24.67 -15.10
CA ASP A 183 -21.98 25.55 -15.93
C ASP A 183 -21.77 24.97 -17.33
N ASP A 184 -21.33 25.80 -18.28
CA ASP A 184 -20.99 25.39 -19.66
C ASP A 184 -19.74 24.49 -19.71
N SER A 185 -19.18 24.13 -18.55
CA SER A 185 -18.05 23.23 -18.50
C SER A 185 -18.56 21.78 -18.59
N GLN A 186 -17.98 20.98 -19.48
CA GLN A 186 -18.24 19.53 -19.58
C GLN A 186 -17.73 18.73 -18.34
N LYS A 187 -17.54 19.40 -17.19
CA LYS A 187 -17.04 18.79 -15.97
C LYS A 187 -18.16 17.97 -15.33
N ARG A 188 -17.88 16.69 -15.16
CA ARG A 188 -18.76 15.74 -14.47
C ARG A 188 -18.03 15.23 -13.24
N THR A 189 -18.76 15.14 -12.15
CA THR A 189 -18.31 14.47 -10.94
C THR A 189 -18.60 12.98 -11.06
N ASP A 190 -17.80 12.16 -10.40
CA ASP A 190 -17.91 10.71 -10.51
C ASP A 190 -19.07 10.13 -9.71
N GLY A 191 -19.49 10.81 -8.63
CA GLY A 191 -20.66 10.40 -7.87
C GLY A 191 -21.14 11.42 -6.84
N ILE A 192 -22.34 11.15 -6.31
CA ILE A 192 -23.02 11.95 -5.29
C ILE A 192 -23.81 11.06 -4.33
N THR A 193 -23.92 11.46 -3.06
CA THR A 193 -24.83 10.82 -2.10
C THR A 193 -26.24 11.39 -2.21
N LEU A 194 -27.26 10.53 -2.10
CA LEU A 194 -28.67 10.96 -2.11
C LEU A 194 -29.14 11.43 -0.72
N VAL A 195 -28.40 11.05 0.32
CA VAL A 195 -28.62 11.50 1.70
C VAL A 195 -27.55 12.50 2.11
N PRO A 196 -27.86 13.41 3.06
CA PRO A 196 -26.87 14.31 3.64
C PRO A 196 -25.68 13.54 4.23
N TRP A 197 -24.47 14.01 3.95
CA TRP A 197 -23.22 13.46 4.47
C TRP A 197 -22.71 14.26 5.68
N LYS A 198 -22.69 15.59 5.55
CA LYS A 198 -22.18 16.49 6.59
C LYS A 198 -22.89 17.84 6.48
N GLU A 199 -23.32 18.41 7.62
CA GLU A 199 -23.97 19.73 7.68
C GLU A 199 -25.19 19.85 6.75
N GLY A 200 -25.96 18.77 6.58
CA GLY A 200 -27.11 18.75 5.67
C GLY A 200 -26.74 18.68 4.18
N LYS A 201 -25.46 18.69 3.81
CA LYS A 201 -24.98 18.67 2.43
C LYS A 201 -24.69 17.26 1.95
N ALA A 202 -25.06 16.96 0.71
CA ALA A 202 -24.66 15.73 0.04
C ALA A 202 -23.15 15.72 -0.23
N LEU A 203 -22.53 14.54 -0.11
CA LEU A 203 -21.15 14.31 -0.52
C LEU A 203 -21.11 14.16 -2.04
N VAL A 204 -20.22 14.93 -2.66
CA VAL A 204 -19.87 14.81 -4.08
C VAL A 204 -18.40 14.46 -4.17
N TRP A 205 -18.05 13.50 -5.01
CA TRP A 205 -16.66 13.08 -5.17
C TRP A 205 -16.23 12.93 -6.62
N ASP A 206 -14.92 12.95 -6.80
CA ASP A 206 -14.24 12.82 -8.08
C ASP A 206 -12.98 11.98 -7.86
N VAL A 207 -13.00 10.74 -8.32
CA VAL A 207 -11.92 9.77 -8.20
C VAL A 207 -10.78 10.16 -9.15
N THR A 208 -9.54 9.99 -8.72
CA THR A 208 -8.39 10.15 -9.60
C THR A 208 -7.37 9.07 -9.33
N CYS A 209 -6.86 8.48 -10.39
CA CYS A 209 -5.74 7.55 -10.32
C CYS A 209 -4.54 8.21 -10.98
N VAL A 210 -3.49 8.46 -10.21
CA VAL A 210 -2.26 9.13 -10.64
C VAL A 210 -1.07 8.20 -10.55
N ASP A 211 -0.10 8.43 -11.43
CA ASP A 211 1.14 7.65 -11.47
C ASP A 211 2.12 8.14 -10.40
N SER A 212 2.47 7.29 -9.42
CA SER A 212 3.39 7.65 -8.33
C SER A 212 4.76 8.07 -8.82
N VAL A 213 5.20 7.52 -9.95
CA VAL A 213 6.56 7.70 -10.48
C VAL A 213 6.63 8.70 -11.65
N CYS A 214 5.52 9.38 -11.98
CA CYS A 214 5.56 10.37 -13.06
C CYS A 214 6.53 11.51 -12.70
N GLN A 215 7.08 12.14 -13.74
CA GLN A 215 8.17 13.12 -13.60
C GLN A 215 7.86 14.26 -12.61
N THR A 216 6.60 14.66 -12.51
CA THR A 216 6.13 15.71 -11.60
C THR A 216 6.07 15.28 -10.14
N TYR A 217 5.84 14.00 -9.83
CA TYR A 217 5.63 13.51 -8.47
C TYR A 217 6.77 12.65 -7.94
N ARG A 218 7.65 12.12 -8.81
CA ARG A 218 8.72 11.18 -8.44
C ARG A 218 9.52 11.59 -7.20
N LYS A 219 9.92 12.86 -7.11
CA LYS A 219 10.75 13.37 -6.01
C LYS A 219 9.99 13.38 -4.67
N GLY A 220 8.73 13.79 -4.69
CA GLY A 220 7.87 13.79 -3.50
C GLY A 220 7.45 12.37 -3.08
N SER A 221 7.13 11.52 -4.06
CA SER A 221 6.77 10.11 -3.84
C SER A 221 7.95 9.28 -3.31
N ALA A 222 9.19 9.63 -3.68
CA ALA A 222 10.40 9.01 -3.15
C ALA A 222 10.62 9.31 -1.66
N GLN A 223 10.08 10.42 -1.16
CA GLN A 223 10.20 10.81 0.25
C GLN A 223 9.01 10.30 1.07
N ASN A 224 7.81 10.34 0.51
CA ASN A 224 6.59 9.99 1.20
C ASN A 224 5.61 9.26 0.28
N ALA A 225 5.30 8.01 0.61
CA ALA A 225 4.26 7.26 -0.07
C ALA A 225 2.89 7.98 0.03
N GLY A 226 2.12 8.01 -1.06
CA GLY A 226 0.87 8.76 -1.10
C GLY A 226 1.03 10.24 -1.45
N HIS A 227 2.25 10.73 -1.70
CA HIS A 227 2.48 12.12 -2.10
C HIS A 227 1.72 12.48 -3.38
N ALA A 228 1.77 11.63 -4.41
CA ALA A 228 1.10 11.90 -5.67
C ALA A 228 -0.42 11.90 -5.49
N ALA A 229 -0.97 10.95 -4.72
CA ALA A 229 -2.40 10.91 -4.41
C ALA A 229 -2.85 12.20 -3.69
N ASN A 230 -2.11 12.64 -2.67
CA ASN A 230 -2.45 13.86 -1.92
C ASN A 230 -2.36 15.10 -2.82
N LYS A 231 -1.33 15.21 -3.66
CA LYS A 231 -1.18 16.33 -4.59
C LYS A 231 -2.28 16.36 -5.65
N ALA A 232 -2.72 15.19 -6.11
CA ALA A 232 -3.83 15.07 -7.05
C ALA A 232 -5.14 15.56 -6.43
N GLU A 233 -5.39 15.27 -5.15
CA GLU A 233 -6.53 15.83 -4.44
C GLU A 233 -6.45 17.35 -4.29
N GLU A 234 -5.30 17.89 -3.87
CA GLU A 234 -5.06 19.33 -3.76
C GLU A 234 -5.34 20.05 -5.08
N ASN A 235 -4.90 19.48 -6.21
CA ASN A 235 -5.11 20.04 -7.54
C ASN A 235 -6.58 19.97 -7.99
N LYS A 236 -7.36 19.00 -7.48
CA LYS A 236 -8.81 18.89 -7.80
C LYS A 236 -9.67 19.86 -7.02
N ARG A 237 -9.31 20.24 -5.78
CA ARG A 237 -10.08 21.18 -4.95
C ARG A 237 -10.44 22.49 -5.68
N PRO A 238 -9.49 23.25 -6.27
CA PRO A 238 -9.83 24.50 -6.96
C PRO A 238 -10.70 24.27 -8.21
N LYS A 239 -10.59 23.10 -8.86
CA LYS A 239 -11.40 22.78 -10.05
C LYS A 239 -12.90 22.70 -9.73
N TYR A 240 -13.24 22.33 -8.49
CA TYR A 240 -14.60 22.11 -8.01
C TYR A 240 -15.01 23.09 -6.90
N GLN A 241 -14.27 24.19 -6.72
CA GLN A 241 -14.53 25.19 -5.69
C GLN A 241 -15.97 25.74 -5.73
N ARG A 242 -16.60 25.78 -6.91
CA ARG A 242 -17.99 26.22 -7.09
C ARG A 242 -19.03 25.31 -6.44
N LEU A 243 -18.67 24.07 -6.11
CA LEU A 243 -19.54 23.17 -5.36
C LEU A 243 -19.56 23.52 -3.87
N GLU A 244 -18.54 24.24 -3.38
CA GLU A 244 -18.48 24.69 -2.00
C GLU A 244 -19.69 25.60 -1.70
N GLY A 245 -20.32 25.35 -0.54
CA GLY A 245 -21.57 25.99 -0.15
C GLY A 245 -22.78 25.09 -0.34
N SER A 246 -23.02 24.57 -1.54
CA SER A 246 -24.17 23.72 -1.84
C SER A 246 -23.92 22.23 -1.57
N TYR A 247 -22.69 21.77 -1.79
CA TYR A 247 -22.28 20.38 -1.61
C TYR A 247 -21.04 20.28 -0.73
N PHE A 248 -20.84 19.09 -0.18
CA PHE A 248 -19.56 18.72 0.43
C PHE A 248 -18.71 18.00 -0.62
N PHE A 249 -17.75 18.71 -1.21
CA PHE A 249 -16.87 18.12 -2.22
C PHE A 249 -15.65 17.44 -1.58
N CYS A 250 -15.43 16.16 -1.89
CA CYS A 250 -14.24 15.42 -1.50
C CYS A 250 -13.59 14.77 -2.74
N PRO A 251 -12.41 15.24 -3.18
CA PRO A 251 -11.64 14.50 -4.16
C PRO A 251 -11.15 13.18 -3.53
N VAL A 252 -10.99 12.14 -4.34
CA VAL A 252 -10.48 10.84 -3.87
C VAL A 252 -9.30 10.41 -4.72
N GLY A 253 -8.10 10.61 -4.18
CA GLY A 253 -6.84 10.31 -4.85
C GLY A 253 -6.33 8.90 -4.60
N PHE A 254 -5.98 8.19 -5.65
CA PHE A 254 -5.27 6.91 -5.60
C PHE A 254 -4.02 6.96 -6.48
N GLU A 255 -2.98 6.28 -6.03
CA GLU A 255 -1.77 6.03 -6.77
C GLU A 255 -1.83 4.68 -7.51
N THR A 256 -1.18 4.61 -8.66
CA THR A 256 -1.09 3.39 -9.48
C THR A 256 -0.49 2.19 -8.73
N PHE A 257 0.39 2.46 -7.77
CA PHE A 257 1.04 1.44 -6.93
C PHE A 257 0.33 1.19 -5.61
N GLY A 258 -0.89 1.72 -5.38
CA GLY A 258 -1.72 1.39 -4.23
C GLY A 258 -2.00 2.51 -3.22
N PRO A 259 -1.08 3.44 -2.91
CA PRO A 259 -1.34 4.47 -1.90
C PRO A 259 -2.61 5.28 -2.21
N ALA A 260 -3.42 5.50 -1.20
CA ALA A 260 -4.60 6.36 -1.30
C ALA A 260 -4.39 7.61 -0.44
N ALA A 261 -4.89 8.73 -0.93
CA ALA A 261 -5.01 9.93 -0.11
C ALA A 261 -6.06 9.68 0.99
N THR A 262 -5.85 10.32 2.14
CA THR A 262 -6.60 9.97 3.37
C THR A 262 -7.71 10.97 3.71
N SER A 263 -7.98 11.95 2.84
CA SER A 263 -8.94 13.03 3.11
C SER A 263 -10.33 12.48 3.47
N LEU A 264 -10.87 11.59 2.64
CA LEU A 264 -12.19 10.98 2.85
C LEU A 264 -12.25 10.11 4.12
N LEU A 265 -11.16 9.41 4.45
CA LEU A 265 -11.08 8.55 5.64
C LEU A 265 -11.01 9.37 6.94
N ARG A 266 -10.38 10.54 6.91
CA ARG A 266 -10.27 11.43 8.07
C ARG A 266 -11.61 12.05 8.44
N ASP A 267 -12.47 12.34 7.47
CA ASP A 267 -13.78 12.94 7.72
C ASP A 267 -14.76 11.93 8.34
N ARG A 268 -14.69 10.64 7.98
CA ARG A 268 -15.54 9.61 8.58
C ARG A 268 -15.28 9.40 10.08
N LYS A 269 -14.02 9.49 10.52
CA LYS A 269 -13.66 9.32 11.94
C LYS A 269 -14.20 10.43 12.86
N LYS A 270 -14.64 11.56 12.31
CA LYS A 270 -15.23 12.66 13.09
C LYS A 270 -16.75 12.53 13.28
N ASN A 271 -17.39 11.64 12.52
CA ASN A 271 -18.85 11.49 12.47
C ASN A 271 -19.35 10.13 13.01
N GLY A 272 -18.46 9.34 13.61
CA GLY A 272 -18.76 8.04 14.21
C GLY A 272 -18.50 8.05 15.71
#